data_AF-A0A813A7A8-F1
#
_entry.id   AF-A0A813A7A8-F1
#
_cell.length_a   1.000
_cell.length_b   1.000
_cell.length_c   1.000
_cell.angle_alpha   90.00
_cell.angle_beta   90.00
_cell.angle_gamma   90.00
#
_symmetry.space_group_name_H-M   'P 1'
#
loop_
_entity.id
_entity.type
_entity.pdbx_description
1 polymer ?
#
loop_
_entity_poly.entity_id
_entity_poly.type
_entity_poly.pdbx_seq_one_letter_code
_entity_poly.pdbx_strand_id
1 'polypeptide(L)'
;MVGFALAMTVIFGTMVEGFSSPIATMGSLLYWVCGWADLDPLLQASPILAILFFVAFIVIFRFISTNMFLATQLNTFADLVGESDILAAKRAASAKTGIKEVRYGSKKELQ
;
A
#
# COMPACT_ATOMS: atom_id res chain seq x y z
N MET A 1 1.05 14.20 -5.67
CA MET A 1 -0.24 14.34 -6.36
C MET A 1 -0.61 15.81 -6.62
N VAL A 2 -0.57 16.69 -5.60
CA VAL A 2 -0.87 18.13 -5.74
C VAL A 2 -0.07 18.84 -6.84
N GLY A 3 1.24 18.57 -6.96
CA GLY A 3 2.06 19.18 -8.02
C GLY A 3 1.59 18.82 -9.44
N PHE A 4 1.21 17.55 -9.66
CA PHE A 4 0.62 17.12 -10.93
C PHE A 4 -0.77 17.75 -11.16
N ALA A 5 -1.58 17.88 -10.10
CA ALA A 5 -2.88 18.51 -10.20
C ALA A 5 -2.79 19.99 -10.61
N LEU A 6 -1.84 20.73 -10.03
CA LEU A 6 -1.59 22.13 -10.40
C LEU A 6 -1.06 22.23 -11.83
N ALA A 7 -0.09 21.40 -12.21
CA ALA A 7 0.45 21.40 -13.57
C ALA A 7 -0.62 21.10 -14.62
N MET A 8 -1.47 20.09 -14.40
CA MET A 8 -2.54 19.75 -15.34
C MET A 8 -3.64 20.81 -15.40
N THR A 9 -3.95 21.46 -14.27
CA THR A 9 -4.90 22.59 -14.24
C THR A 9 -4.36 23.78 -15.04
N VAL A 10 -3.06 24.06 -14.98
CA VAL A 10 -2.46 25.16 -15.75
C VAL A 10 -2.38 24.83 -17.25
N ILE A 11 -2.04 23.59 -17.61
CA ILE A 11 -1.85 23.20 -19.01
C ILE A 11 -3.20 22.96 -19.73
N PHE A 12 -4.14 22.29 -19.06
CA PHE A 12 -5.39 21.82 -19.66
C PHE A 12 -6.65 22.47 -19.09
N GLY A 13 -6.55 23.29 -18.04
CA GLY A 13 -7.74 23.81 -17.35
C GLY A 13 -8.57 24.81 -18.15
N THR A 14 -8.02 25.40 -19.21
CA THR A 14 -8.78 26.24 -20.15
C THR A 14 -9.41 25.44 -21.29
N MET A 15 -9.02 24.17 -21.48
CA MET A 15 -9.37 23.35 -22.63
C MET A 15 -10.32 22.20 -22.26
N VAL A 16 -10.29 21.73 -21.01
CA VAL A 16 -11.07 20.58 -20.54
C VAL A 16 -11.74 20.90 -19.22
N GLU A 17 -13.07 20.79 -19.16
CA GLU A 17 -13.86 21.12 -17.95
C GLU A 17 -13.43 20.29 -16.72
N GLY A 18 -13.06 19.02 -16.93
CA GLY A 18 -12.56 18.13 -15.87
C GLY A 18 -11.23 18.57 -15.23
N PHE A 19 -10.55 19.55 -15.81
CA PHE A 19 -9.28 20.11 -15.32
C PHE A 19 -9.39 21.61 -14.98
N SER A 20 -10.60 22.17 -14.97
CA SER A 20 -10.86 23.61 -14.81
C SER A 20 -10.47 24.18 -13.45
N SER A 21 -10.52 23.36 -12.39
CA SER A 21 -10.14 23.77 -11.04
C SER A 21 -9.18 22.77 -10.40
N PRO A 22 -8.24 23.19 -9.54
CA PRO A 22 -7.28 22.27 -8.91
C PRO A 22 -7.93 21.13 -8.13
N ILE A 23 -9.10 21.39 -7.53
CA ILE A 23 -9.86 20.40 -6.76
C ILE A 23 -10.53 19.39 -7.68
N ALA A 24 -11.16 19.86 -8.77
CA ALA A 24 -11.75 18.98 -9.78
C ALA A 24 -10.66 18.12 -10.44
N THR A 25 -9.53 18.72 -10.82
CA THR A 25 -8.37 18.02 -11.37
C THR A 25 -7.84 16.96 -10.43
N MET A 26 -7.78 17.24 -9.12
CA MET A 26 -7.39 16.24 -8.12
C MET A 26 -8.32 15.02 -8.14
N GLY A 27 -9.64 15.25 -8.23
CA GLY A 27 -10.64 14.19 -8.37
C GLY A 27 -10.42 13.36 -9.64
N SER A 28 -10.22 14.02 -10.78
CA SER A 28 -9.92 13.38 -12.07
C SER A 28 -8.66 12.53 -12.01
N LEU A 29 -7.59 13.02 -11.36
CA LEU A 29 -6.35 12.27 -11.16
C LEU A 29 -6.52 11.07 -10.21
N LEU A 30 -7.40 11.14 -9.21
CA LEU A 30 -7.76 9.98 -8.39
C LEU A 30 -8.49 8.92 -9.21
N TYR A 31 -9.43 9.32 -10.06
CA TYR A 31 -10.09 8.40 -10.99
C TYR A 31 -9.09 7.73 -11.93
N TRP A 32 -8.07 8.46 -12.39
CA TRP A 32 -6.98 7.87 -13.19
C TRP A 32 -6.19 6.81 -12.42
N VAL A 33 -5.90 7.03 -11.13
CA VAL A 33 -5.27 6.00 -10.28
C VAL A 33 -6.18 4.77 -10.17
N CYS A 34 -7.49 4.96 -10.02
CA CYS A 34 -8.49 3.88 -10.02
C CYS A 34 -8.63 3.17 -11.37
N GLY A 35 -8.11 3.76 -12.46
CA GLY A 35 -8.15 3.20 -13.82
C GLY A 35 -9.28 3.74 -14.68
N TRP A 36 -9.99 4.75 -14.20
CA TRP A 36 -11.03 5.46 -14.93
C TRP A 36 -10.42 6.75 -15.46
N ALA A 37 -9.84 6.67 -16.65
CA ALA A 37 -9.20 7.79 -17.31
C ALA A 37 -9.85 8.06 -18.66
N ASP A 38 -10.44 9.23 -18.81
CA ASP A 38 -10.87 9.75 -20.11
C ASP A 38 -9.76 10.63 -20.67
N LEU A 39 -9.09 10.13 -21.72
CA LEU A 39 -7.96 10.80 -22.36
C LEU A 39 -8.35 11.52 -23.66
N ASP A 40 -9.52 11.21 -24.22
CA ASP A 40 -10.01 11.77 -25.48
C ASP A 40 -10.00 13.31 -25.48
N PRO A 41 -10.52 14.01 -24.46
CA PRO A 41 -10.48 15.48 -24.45
C PRO A 41 -9.07 16.05 -24.31
N LEU A 42 -8.14 15.34 -23.66
CA LEU A 42 -6.74 15.79 -23.54
C LEU A 42 -5.96 15.59 -24.83
N LEU A 43 -6.21 14.48 -25.54
CA LEU A 43 -5.58 14.20 -26.84
C LEU A 43 -5.99 15.22 -27.90
N GLN A 44 -7.23 15.71 -27.85
CA GLN A 44 -7.71 16.77 -28.74
C GLN A 44 -7.03 18.12 -28.46
N ALA A 45 -6.69 18.41 -27.20
CA ALA A 45 -6.01 19.65 -26.82
C ALA A 45 -4.50 19.62 -27.15
N SER A 46 -3.79 18.57 -26.71
CA SER A 46 -2.38 18.39 -27.02
C SER A 46 -1.97 16.92 -26.89
N PRO A 47 -1.85 16.18 -28.01
CA PRO A 47 -1.63 14.73 -27.95
C PRO A 47 -0.28 14.37 -27.32
N ILE A 48 0.78 15.14 -27.59
CA ILE A 48 2.13 14.86 -27.07
C ILE A 48 2.19 15.07 -25.55
N LEU A 49 1.70 16.22 -25.06
CA LEU A 49 1.71 16.53 -23.64
C LEU A 49 0.75 15.62 -22.86
N ALA A 50 -0.43 15.32 -23.42
CA ALA A 50 -1.40 14.42 -22.79
C ALA A 50 -0.80 13.04 -22.54
N ILE A 51 -0.17 12.44 -23.56
CA ILE A 51 0.45 11.11 -23.44
C ILE A 51 1.60 11.15 -22.43
N LEU A 52 2.48 12.17 -22.50
CA LEU A 52 3.63 12.28 -21.60
C LEU A 52 3.17 12.37 -20.14
N PHE A 53 2.24 13.28 -19.84
CA PHE A 53 1.73 13.46 -18.47
C PHE A 53 0.95 12.23 -17.98
N PHE A 54 0.13 11.61 -18.84
CA PHE A 54 -0.60 10.40 -18.49
C PHE A 54 0.34 9.26 -18.14
N VAL A 55 1.31 8.96 -19.00
CA VAL A 55 2.29 7.88 -18.77
C VAL A 55 3.11 8.14 -17.52
N ALA A 56 3.65 9.35 -17.36
CA ALA A 56 4.43 9.72 -16.17
C ALA A 56 3.60 9.57 -14.88
N PHE A 57 2.35 10.02 -14.91
CA PHE A 57 1.46 9.94 -13.75
C PHE A 57 1.13 8.49 -13.39
N ILE A 58 0.77 7.65 -14.36
CA ILE A 58 0.43 6.23 -14.13
C ILE A 58 1.64 5.46 -13.59
N VAL A 59 2.84 5.66 -14.15
CA VAL A 59 4.06 5.01 -13.66
C VAL A 59 4.33 5.37 -12.20
N ILE A 60 4.27 6.66 -11.86
CA ILE A 60 4.62 7.12 -10.51
C ILE A 60 3.55 6.76 -9.48
N PHE A 61 2.27 7.03 -9.78
CA PHE A 61 1.21 6.90 -8.77
C PHE A 61 0.59 5.53 -8.73
N ARG A 62 0.35 4.89 -9.89
CA ARG A 62 -0.31 3.58 -9.92
C ARG A 62 0.69 2.42 -9.75
N PHE A 63 1.87 2.50 -10.35
CA PHE A 63 2.85 1.42 -10.21
C PHE A 63 3.74 1.61 -8.98
N ILE A 64 4.43 2.74 -8.87
CA ILE A 64 5.40 2.93 -7.78
C ILE A 64 4.68 3.18 -6.46
N SER A 65 3.80 4.18 -6.39
CA SER A 65 3.20 4.59 -5.11
C SER A 65 2.23 3.54 -4.55
N THR A 66 1.38 2.91 -5.38
CA THR A 66 0.50 1.84 -4.91
C THR A 66 1.29 0.62 -4.41
N ASN A 67 2.33 0.20 -5.13
CA ASN A 67 3.15 -0.93 -4.68
C ASN A 67 3.94 -0.60 -3.41
N MET A 68 4.46 0.62 -3.27
CA MET A 68 5.16 1.05 -2.06
C MET A 68 4.22 1.14 -0.86
N PHE A 69 2.99 1.61 -1.06
CA PHE A 69 1.96 1.62 -0.04
C PHE A 69 1.60 0.20 0.42
N LEU A 70 1.40 -0.71 -0.54
CA LEU A 70 1.11 -2.12 -0.25
C LEU A 70 2.27 -2.79 0.48
N ALA A 71 3.51 -2.56 0.05
CA ALA A 71 4.70 -3.10 0.71
C ALA A 71 4.83 -2.62 2.16
N THR A 72 4.58 -1.33 2.41
CA THR A 72 4.61 -0.77 3.77
C THR A 72 3.53 -1.39 4.65
N GLN A 73 2.30 -1.49 4.15
CA GLN A 73 1.19 -2.11 4.89
C GLN A 73 1.46 -3.59 5.18
N LEU A 74 1.97 -4.33 4.20
CA LEU A 74 2.33 -5.73 4.37
C LEU A 74 3.45 -5.91 5.40
N ASN A 75 4.46 -5.04 5.39
CA ASN A 75 5.54 -5.09 6.36
C ASN A 75 5.02 -4.85 7.79
N THR A 76 4.20 -3.82 7.99
CA THR A 76 3.58 -3.56 9.30
C THR A 76 2.68 -4.72 9.76
N PHE A 77 1.92 -5.32 8.84
CA PHE A 77 1.10 -6.48 9.16
C PHE A 77 1.94 -7.71 9.53
N ALA A 78 3.01 -7.98 8.78
CA ALA A 78 3.92 -9.08 9.06
C ALA A 78 4.60 -8.93 10.42
N ASP A 79 5.01 -7.72 10.79
CA ASP A 79 5.60 -7.43 12.10
C ASP A 79 4.61 -7.71 13.24
N LEU A 80 3.34 -7.28 13.10
CA LEU A 80 2.29 -7.51 14.09
C LEU A 80 1.92 -8.98 14.25
N VAL A 81 1.81 -9.73 13.14
CA VAL A 81 1.51 -11.17 13.18
C VAL A 81 2.70 -11.94 13.77
N GLY A 82 3.93 -11.58 13.40
CA GLY A 82 5.13 -12.18 13.97
C GLY A 82 5.19 -12.02 15.49
N GLU A 83 4.86 -10.83 16.01
CA GLU A 83 4.79 -10.59 17.46
C GLU A 83 3.71 -11.44 18.13
N SER A 84 2.53 -11.56 17.50
CA SER A 84 1.43 -12.41 17.97
C SER A 84 1.83 -13.89 18.05
N ASP A 85 2.51 -14.41 17.03
CA ASP A 85 2.95 -15.80 16.97
C ASP A 85 4.03 -16.11 18.03
N ILE A 86 4.97 -15.19 18.25
CA ILE A 86 5.98 -15.31 19.31
C ILE A 86 5.31 -15.33 20.70
N LEU A 87 4.31 -14.49 20.92
CA LEU A 87 3.54 -14.46 22.18
C LEU A 87 2.76 -15.75 22.39
N ALA A 88 2.13 -16.29 21.34
CA ALA A 88 1.42 -17.57 21.39
C ALA A 88 2.39 -18.72 21.72
N ALA A 89 3.55 -18.76 21.07
CA ALA A 89 4.60 -19.75 21.34
C ALA A 89 5.15 -19.63 22.78
N LYS A 90 5.36 -18.40 23.28
CA LYS A 90 5.82 -18.16 24.66
C LYS A 90 4.78 -18.61 25.69
N ARG A 91 3.49 -18.38 25.44
CA ARG A 91 2.40 -18.89 26.29
C ARG A 91 2.37 -20.42 26.30
N ALA A 92 2.44 -21.05 25.13
CA ALA A 92 2.48 -22.50 25.01
C ALA A 92 3.73 -23.12 25.67
N ALA A 93 4.88 -22.45 25.58
CA ALA A 93 6.10 -22.87 26.26
C ALA A 93 5.96 -22.75 27.78
N SER A 94 5.44 -21.63 28.29
CA SER A 94 5.21 -21.42 29.73
C SER A 94 4.18 -22.39 30.33
N ALA A 95 3.21 -22.85 29.54
CA ALA A 95 2.26 -23.88 29.96
C ALA A 95 2.88 -25.28 30.04
N LYS A 96 3.94 -25.55 29.25
CA LYS A 96 4.66 -26.84 29.24
C LYS A 96 5.79 -26.92 30.28
N THR A 97 6.29 -25.80 30.79
CA THR A 97 7.29 -25.76 31.88
C THR A 97 6.69 -25.97 33.27
N GLY A 98 5.44 -26.45 33.38
CA GLY A 98 4.89 -27.01 34.61
C GLY A 98 5.69 -28.25 35.04
N ILE A 99 6.44 -28.11 36.13
CA ILE A 99 7.35 -29.08 36.75
C ILE A 99 6.73 -30.49 36.80
N LYS A 100 7.32 -31.45 36.08
CA LYS A 100 7.10 -32.87 36.35
C LYS A 100 8.08 -33.29 37.46
N GLU A 101 7.63 -33.24 38.71
CA GLU A 101 8.29 -33.96 39.80
C GLU A 101 8.14 -35.46 39.54
N VAL A 102 9.18 -36.09 39.01
CA VAL A 102 9.27 -37.55 38.99
C VAL A 102 9.78 -38.00 40.36
N ARG A 103 8.86 -38.37 41.26
CA ARG A 103 9.21 -39.02 42.53
C ARG A 103 9.62 -40.46 42.27
N TYR A 104 10.91 -40.75 42.42
CA TYR A 104 11.41 -42.13 42.44
C TYR A 104 11.02 -42.80 43.76
N GLY A 105 10.17 -43.82 43.68
CA GLY A 105 9.60 -44.51 44.84
C GLY A 105 10.50 -45.59 45.47
N SER A 106 11.62 -45.99 44.84
CA SER A 106 12.47 -47.05 45.41
C SER A 106 13.88 -47.10 44.79
N LYS A 107 14.89 -47.29 45.65
CA LYS A 107 16.33 -47.39 45.31
C LYS A 107 16.74 -48.65 44.51
N LYS A 108 15.79 -49.46 44.02
CA LYS A 108 16.10 -50.73 43.34
C LYS A 108 16.29 -50.64 41.82
N GLU A 109 16.01 -49.50 41.20
CA GLU A 109 16.11 -49.33 39.73
C GLU A 109 17.38 -48.56 39.29
N LEU A 110 18.36 -48.40 40.18
CA LEU A 110 19.62 -47.68 39.92
C LEU A 110 20.86 -48.59 39.87
N GLN A 111 20.67 -49.88 39.57
CA GLN A 111 21.76 -50.82 39.25
C GLN A 111 21.53 -51.48 37.90
#